data_AF-A0A2G6I102-F1
#
_entry.id   AF-A0A2G6I102-F1
#
_cell.length_a   1.000
_cell.length_b   1.000
_cell.length_c   1.000
_cell.angle_alpha   90.00
_cell.angle_beta   90.00
_cell.angle_gamma   90.00
#
_symmetry.space_group_name_H-M   'P 1'
#
loop_
_entity.id
_entity.type
_entity.pdbx_description
1 polymer ?
#
loop_
_entity_poly.entity_id
_entity_poly.type
_entity_poly.pdbx_seq_one_letter_code
_entity_poly.pdbx_strand_id
1 'polypeptide(L)'
;MAALWWQDVQRLQLSALEGWEAVLDKLEKELSADNGARNTGKWAVLLRQASEASLMLRRGMRLADSREQDARRSGIPEKELLAEIHDAGWHSRVRAAVEKSSRLSRRIREQMDSVSSELARFSASQSRQTRRSVLHAPQPSHIDLQV
;
A
#
# COMPACT_ATOMS: atom_id res chain seq x y z
N MET A 1 15.06 26.69 -24.38
CA MET A 1 13.75 26.22 -23.86
C MET A 1 13.73 24.73 -23.49
N ALA A 2 14.58 23.86 -24.06
CA ALA A 2 14.57 22.42 -23.75
C ALA A 2 15.03 22.03 -22.32
N ALA A 3 15.82 22.87 -21.64
CA ALA A 3 16.30 22.53 -20.29
C ALA A 3 15.24 22.64 -19.17
N LEU A 4 14.21 23.49 -19.33
CA LEU A 4 13.25 23.76 -18.25
C LEU A 4 12.27 22.61 -18.00
N TRP A 5 11.77 21.97 -19.07
CA TRP A 5 10.80 20.88 -18.92
C TRP A 5 11.43 19.63 -18.30
N TRP A 6 12.71 19.37 -18.58
CA TRP A 6 13.43 18.23 -18.00
C TRP A 6 13.59 18.40 -16.49
N GLN A 7 13.94 19.60 -16.04
CA GLN A 7 14.02 19.94 -14.61
C GLN A 7 12.67 19.77 -13.91
N ASP A 8 11.57 20.17 -14.54
CA ASP A 8 10.23 20.01 -13.96
C ASP A 8 9.83 18.53 -13.84
N VAL A 9 10.15 17.71 -14.84
CA VAL A 9 9.93 16.25 -14.79
C VAL A 9 10.76 15.61 -13.69
N GLN A 10 12.04 16.00 -13.56
CA GLN A 10 12.92 15.50 -12.51
C GLN A 10 12.46 15.93 -11.11
N ARG A 11 12.03 17.18 -10.91
CA ARG A 11 11.45 17.64 -9.64
C ARG A 11 10.19 16.87 -9.27
N LEU A 12 9.30 16.62 -10.24
CA LEU A 12 8.09 15.83 -10.02
C LEU A 12 8.43 14.40 -9.60
N GLN A 13 9.40 13.78 -10.27
CA GLN A 13 9.89 12.45 -9.92
C GLN A 13 10.49 12.42 -8.51
N LEU A 14 11.39 13.36 -8.20
CA LEU A 14 12.01 13.46 -6.87
C LEU A 14 10.99 13.63 -5.75
N SER A 15 10.07 14.58 -5.90
CA SER A 15 9.01 14.82 -4.92
C SER A 15 8.10 13.60 -4.74
N ALA A 16 7.79 12.89 -5.84
CA ALA A 16 6.99 11.67 -5.76
C ALA A 16 7.74 10.52 -5.07
N LEU A 17 9.07 10.42 -5.24
CA LEU A 17 9.89 9.41 -4.56
C LEU A 17 9.99 9.71 -3.06
N GLU A 18 10.27 10.95 -2.69
CA GLU A 18 10.32 11.39 -1.28
C GLU A 18 8.98 11.17 -0.58
N GLY A 19 7.88 11.50 -1.26
CA GLY A 19 6.53 11.22 -0.78
C GLY A 19 6.28 9.73 -0.58
N TRP A 20 6.73 8.88 -1.51
CA TRP A 20 6.62 7.44 -1.38
C TRP A 20 7.43 6.89 -0.21
N GLU A 21 8.70 7.27 -0.09
CA GLU A 21 9.60 6.90 1.00
C GLU A 21 9.00 7.29 2.37
N ALA A 22 8.50 8.51 2.52
CA ALA A 22 7.88 8.99 3.75
C ALA A 22 6.62 8.19 4.14
N VAL A 23 5.81 7.78 3.16
CA VAL A 23 4.62 6.94 3.42
C VAL A 23 5.04 5.52 3.82
N LEU A 24 6.06 4.94 3.17
CA LEU A 24 6.59 3.64 3.52
C LEU A 24 7.21 3.63 4.92
N ASP A 25 7.90 4.69 5.32
CA ASP A 25 8.43 4.86 6.68
C ASP A 25 7.33 4.91 7.73
N LYS A 26 6.26 5.67 7.47
CA LYS A 26 5.08 5.72 8.35
C LYS A 26 4.45 4.33 8.45
N LEU A 27 4.25 3.65 7.33
CA LEU A 27 3.66 2.31 7.30
C LEU A 27 4.51 1.28 8.08
N GLU A 28 5.83 1.34 7.95
CA GLU A 28 6.74 0.47 8.69
C GLU A 28 6.69 0.73 10.20
N LYS A 29 6.66 2.01 10.61
CA LYS A 29 6.51 2.38 12.03
C LYS A 29 5.20 1.88 12.60
N GLU A 30 4.09 2.06 11.88
CA GLU A 30 2.77 1.58 12.32
C GLU A 30 2.71 0.06 12.41
N LEU A 31 3.24 -0.66 11.41
CA LEU A 31 3.28 -2.14 11.44
C LEU A 31 4.19 -2.68 12.55
N SER A 32 5.23 -1.94 12.92
CA SER A 32 6.17 -2.34 13.97
C SER A 32 5.70 -1.98 15.38
N ALA A 33 4.92 -0.90 15.52
CA ALA A 33 4.30 -0.50 16.78
C ALA A 33 3.02 -1.29 17.11
N ASP A 34 2.48 -2.06 16.15
CA ASP A 34 1.27 -2.85 16.35
C ASP A 34 1.51 -4.04 17.30
N ASN A 35 1.41 -3.75 18.60
CA ASN A 35 1.39 -4.70 19.71
C ASN A 35 -0.02 -5.30 19.96
N GLY A 36 -0.88 -5.38 18.93
CA GLY A 36 -2.21 -5.99 19.02
C GLY A 36 -3.39 -5.05 18.79
N ALA A 37 -3.16 -3.79 18.47
CA ALA A 37 -4.19 -2.83 18.08
C ALA A 37 -4.27 -2.76 16.56
N ARG A 38 -4.88 -3.79 15.95
CA ARG A 38 -5.08 -3.98 14.50
C ARG A 38 -5.76 -2.77 13.85
N ASN A 39 -4.98 -1.73 13.52
CA ASN A 39 -5.48 -0.48 12.96
C ASN A 39 -5.56 -0.57 11.43
N THR A 40 -6.38 -1.51 10.96
CA THR A 40 -6.57 -1.85 9.55
C THR A 40 -6.99 -0.64 8.70
N GLY A 41 -7.78 0.29 9.27
CA GLY A 41 -8.17 1.53 8.61
C GLY A 41 -6.98 2.46 8.31
N LYS A 42 -6.07 2.64 9.27
CA LYS A 42 -4.88 3.46 9.08
C LYS A 42 -3.90 2.84 8.07
N TRP A 43 -3.75 1.51 8.07
CA TRP A 43 -2.94 0.81 7.07
C TRP A 43 -3.52 0.94 5.66
N ALA A 44 -4.84 0.87 5.51
CA ALA A 44 -5.50 1.07 4.22
C ALA A 44 -5.24 2.48 3.66
N VAL A 45 -5.30 3.52 4.50
CA VAL A 45 -4.98 4.90 4.11
C VAL A 45 -3.52 5.02 3.65
N LEU A 46 -2.57 4.46 4.41
CA LEU A 46 -1.15 4.52 4.06
C LEU A 46 -0.84 3.73 2.78
N LEU A 47 -1.48 2.58 2.56
CA LEU A 47 -1.34 1.81 1.31
C LEU A 47 -1.89 2.58 0.10
N ARG A 48 -3.01 3.28 0.27
CA ARG A 48 -3.57 4.14 -0.79
C ARG A 48 -2.62 5.28 -1.13
N GLN A 49 -2.07 5.97 -0.13
CA GLN A 49 -1.10 7.04 -0.32
C GLN A 49 0.18 6.54 -1.02
N ALA A 50 0.69 5.36 -0.64
CA ALA A 50 1.83 4.74 -1.30
C ALA A 50 1.52 4.38 -2.77
N SER A 51 0.31 3.90 -3.03
CA SER A 51 -0.15 3.57 -4.38
C SER A 51 -0.25 4.82 -5.27
N GLU A 52 -0.80 5.91 -4.74
CA GLU A 52 -0.89 7.21 -5.42
C GLU A 52 0.50 7.77 -5.74
N ALA A 53 1.44 7.74 -4.79
CA ALA A 53 2.83 8.15 -5.02
C ALA A 53 3.53 7.29 -6.10
N SER A 54 3.32 5.96 -6.08
CA SER A 54 3.84 5.05 -7.12
C SER A 54 3.28 5.34 -8.52
N LEU A 55 2.03 5.83 -8.59
CA LEU A 55 1.39 6.19 -9.85
C LEU A 55 1.99 7.49 -10.38
N MET A 56 2.25 8.47 -9.52
CA MET A 56 2.92 9.72 -9.89
C MET A 56 4.32 9.46 -10.43
N LEU A 57 5.10 8.59 -9.80
CA LEU A 57 6.41 8.15 -10.32
C LEU A 57 6.30 7.55 -11.72
N ARG A 58 5.36 6.63 -11.95
CA ARG A 58 5.13 6.01 -13.27
C ARG A 58 4.66 7.00 -14.33
N ARG A 59 3.90 8.03 -13.95
CA ARG A 59 3.52 9.12 -14.85
C ARG A 59 4.73 9.99 -15.19
N GLY A 60 5.55 10.34 -14.21
CA GLY A 60 6.80 11.07 -14.41
C GLY A 60 7.77 10.34 -15.33
N MET A 61 7.94 9.01 -15.18
CA MET A 61 8.80 8.21 -16.07
C MET A 61 8.28 8.21 -17.51
N ARG A 62 6.99 7.94 -17.73
CA ARG A 62 6.41 7.97 -19.08
C ARG A 62 6.51 9.35 -19.75
N LEU A 63 6.37 10.42 -18.98
CA LEU A 63 6.53 11.78 -19.49
C LEU A 63 7.99 12.05 -19.87
N ALA A 64 8.95 11.59 -19.07
CA ALA A 64 10.38 11.65 -19.39
C ALA A 64 10.67 10.93 -20.71
N ASP A 65 10.24 9.66 -20.83
CA ASP A 65 10.47 8.83 -22.02
C ASP A 65 9.87 9.48 -23.28
N SER A 66 8.62 9.97 -23.20
CA SER A 66 7.94 10.62 -24.33
C SER A 66 8.69 11.86 -24.79
N ARG A 67 9.15 12.69 -23.85
CA ARG A 67 9.82 13.94 -24.16
C ARG A 67 11.25 13.73 -24.66
N GLU A 68 11.93 12.70 -24.17
CA GLU A 68 13.21 12.26 -24.70
C GLU A 68 13.07 11.82 -26.17
N GLN A 69 12.02 11.06 -26.50
CA GLN A 69 11.73 10.68 -27.89
C GLN A 69 11.45 11.90 -28.77
N ASP A 70 10.67 12.88 -28.30
CA ASP A 70 10.40 14.11 -29.03
C ASP A 70 11.67 14.94 -29.28
N ALA A 71 12.55 15.01 -28.28
CA ALA A 71 13.81 15.74 -28.38
C ALA A 71 14.78 15.06 -29.37
N ARG A 72 14.88 13.73 -29.33
CA ARG A 72 15.64 12.95 -30.32
C ARG A 72 15.11 13.15 -31.74
N ARG A 73 13.78 13.14 -31.93
CA ARG A 73 13.14 13.43 -33.23
C ARG A 73 13.41 14.85 -33.73
N SER A 74 13.60 15.79 -32.81
CA SER A 74 13.87 17.20 -33.12
C SER A 74 15.37 17.49 -33.31
N GLY A 75 16.25 16.49 -33.20
CA GLY A 75 17.70 16.65 -33.33
C GLY A 75 18.37 17.39 -32.16
N ILE A 76 17.70 17.49 -31.01
CA ILE A 76 18.26 18.13 -29.81
C ILE A 76 19.34 17.20 -29.22
N PRO A 77 20.59 17.66 -29.04
CA PRO A 77 21.65 16.84 -28.47
C PRO A 77 21.32 16.38 -27.04
N GLU A 78 21.57 15.11 -26.73
CA GLU A 78 21.35 14.50 -25.41
C GLU A 78 22.06 15.25 -24.26
N LYS A 79 23.24 15.81 -24.55
CA LYS A 79 24.00 16.68 -23.65
C LYS A 79 23.29 17.99 -23.24
N GLU A 80 22.37 18.49 -24.06
CA GLU A 80 21.54 19.67 -23.74
C GLU A 80 20.28 19.32 -22.95
N LEU A 81 19.88 18.05 -22.97
CA LEU A 81 18.78 17.51 -22.17
C LEU A 81 19.24 17.16 -20.75
N LEU A 82 20.46 16.63 -20.61
CA LEU A 82 21.01 16.11 -19.36
C LEU A 82 21.65 17.18 -18.45
N ALA A 83 21.29 18.46 -18.61
CA ALA A 83 21.80 19.53 -17.75
C ALA A 83 21.37 19.31 -16.27
N GLU A 84 22.29 18.69 -15.53
CA GLU A 84 22.41 18.48 -14.09
C GLU A 84 21.16 18.76 -13.24
N ILE A 85 20.34 17.72 -13.01
CA ILE A 85 19.92 17.26 -11.67
C ILE A 85 19.67 15.74 -11.75
N HIS A 86 20.71 14.92 -11.89
CA HIS A 86 20.57 13.50 -11.61
C HIS A 86 21.05 13.27 -10.18
N ASP A 87 20.13 13.05 -9.25
CA ASP A 87 20.49 12.61 -7.90
C ASP A 87 21.32 11.31 -8.06
N ALA A 88 22.58 11.36 -7.63
CA ALA A 88 23.55 10.27 -7.74
C ALA A 88 23.15 9.14 -6.77
N GLY A 89 22.05 8.48 -7.09
CA GLY A 89 21.34 7.64 -6.14
C GLY A 89 19.86 7.42 -6.49
N TRP A 90 19.32 8.09 -7.50
CA TRP A 90 17.92 7.90 -7.91
C TRP A 90 17.54 6.43 -8.09
N HIS A 91 18.31 5.68 -8.88
CA HIS A 91 18.02 4.27 -9.13
C HIS A 91 18.15 3.38 -7.88
N SER A 92 19.11 3.68 -6.99
CA SER A 92 19.26 2.92 -5.75
C SER A 92 18.13 3.23 -4.77
N ARG A 93 17.71 4.49 -4.63
CA ARG A 93 16.57 4.91 -3.83
C ARG A 93 15.26 4.31 -4.32
N VAL A 94 15.00 4.37 -5.63
CA VAL A 94 13.81 3.74 -6.24
C VAL A 94 13.81 2.23 -5.96
N ARG A 95 14.95 1.55 -6.13
CA ARG A 95 15.06 0.11 -5.85
C ARG A 95 14.78 -0.20 -4.37
N ALA A 96 15.36 0.56 -3.45
CA ALA A 96 15.13 0.40 -2.03
C ALA A 96 13.66 0.65 -1.63
N ALA A 97 13.02 1.66 -2.21
CA ALA A 97 11.60 1.95 -1.98
C ALA A 97 10.69 0.82 -2.50
N VAL A 98 10.99 0.25 -3.69
CA VAL A 98 10.28 -0.92 -4.24
C VAL A 98 10.41 -2.14 -3.32
N GLU A 99 11.64 -2.43 -2.86
CA GLU A 99 11.91 -3.56 -1.98
C GLU A 99 11.18 -3.40 -0.64
N LYS A 100 11.26 -2.20 -0.05
CA LYS A 100 10.53 -1.85 1.18
C LYS A 100 9.03 -1.99 1.00
N SER A 101 8.47 -1.46 -0.08
CA SER A 101 7.04 -1.59 -0.40
C SER A 101 6.60 -3.05 -0.51
N SER A 102 7.40 -3.88 -1.17
CA SER A 102 7.12 -5.32 -1.33
C SER A 102 7.11 -6.05 0.01
N ARG A 103 8.10 -5.76 0.86
CA ARG A 103 8.20 -6.29 2.23
C ARG A 103 6.99 -5.91 3.08
N LEU A 104 6.62 -4.63 3.11
CA LEU A 104 5.48 -4.14 3.89
C LEU A 104 4.15 -4.70 3.39
N SER A 105 3.97 -4.81 2.07
CA SER A 105 2.78 -5.41 1.47
C SER A 105 2.64 -6.89 1.81
N ARG A 106 3.75 -7.63 1.90
CA ARG A 106 3.74 -9.03 2.35
C ARG A 106 3.31 -9.12 3.81
N ARG A 107 3.90 -8.31 4.69
CA ARG A 107 3.57 -8.28 6.13
C ARG A 107 2.10 -7.96 6.39
N ILE A 108 1.52 -7.01 5.64
CA ILE A 108 0.10 -6.66 5.76
C ILE A 108 -0.80 -7.84 5.37
N ARG A 109 -0.47 -8.55 4.28
CA ARG A 109 -1.23 -9.74 3.87
C ARG A 109 -1.17 -10.83 4.94
N GLU A 110 0.02 -11.12 5.45
CA GLU A 110 0.21 -12.10 6.54
C GLU A 110 -0.62 -11.73 7.78
N GLN A 111 -0.66 -10.45 8.15
CA GLN A 111 -1.51 -10.00 9.26
C GLN A 111 -3.00 -10.13 8.96
N MET A 112 -3.46 -9.75 7.76
CA MET A 112 -4.86 -9.92 7.36
C MET A 112 -5.31 -11.38 7.34
N ASP A 113 -4.46 -12.29 6.87
CA ASP A 113 -4.73 -13.73 6.85
C ASP A 113 -4.86 -14.29 8.28
N SER A 114 -4.03 -13.78 9.21
CA SER A 114 -4.13 -14.10 10.63
C SER A 114 -5.45 -13.60 11.24
N VAL A 115 -5.84 -12.35 10.99
CA VAL A 115 -7.13 -11.79 11.45
C VAL A 115 -8.30 -12.63 10.93
N SER A 116 -8.29 -12.95 9.63
CA SER A 116 -9.35 -13.73 8.99
C SER A 116 -9.46 -15.14 9.61
N SER A 117 -8.33 -15.76 9.89
CA SER A 117 -8.26 -17.07 10.54
C SER A 117 -8.81 -17.05 11.97
N GLU A 118 -8.50 -16.01 12.75
CA GLU A 118 -9.04 -15.85 14.10
C GLU A 118 -10.54 -15.59 14.12
N LEU A 119 -11.05 -14.75 13.21
CA LEU A 119 -12.49 -14.51 13.06
C LEU A 119 -13.23 -15.80 12.67
N ALA A 120 -12.65 -16.61 11.78
CA ALA A 120 -13.21 -17.90 11.41
C ALA A 120 -13.27 -18.86 12.60
N ARG A 121 -12.20 -18.93 13.42
CA ARG A 121 -12.18 -19.75 14.65
C ARG A 121 -13.21 -19.26 15.66
N PHE A 122 -13.31 -17.95 15.88
CA PHE A 122 -14.28 -17.35 16.80
C PHE A 122 -15.73 -17.66 16.38
N SER A 123 -16.03 -17.52 15.09
CA SER A 123 -17.34 -17.85 14.51
C SER A 123 -17.66 -19.36 14.64
N ALA A 124 -16.67 -20.21 14.40
CA ALA A 124 -16.79 -21.66 14.60
C ALA A 124 -17.00 -22.03 16.08
N SER A 125 -16.36 -21.33 17.02
CA SER A 125 -16.60 -21.54 18.45
C SER A 125 -17.98 -21.06 18.89
N GLN A 126 -18.43 -19.89 18.42
CA GLN A 126 -19.75 -19.36 18.73
C GLN A 126 -20.85 -20.32 18.25
N SER A 127 -20.79 -20.75 16.99
CA SER A 127 -21.77 -21.67 16.42
C SER A 127 -21.84 -23.02 17.15
N ARG A 128 -20.70 -23.56 17.63
CA ARG A 128 -20.68 -24.76 18.49
C ARG A 128 -21.31 -24.50 19.85
N GLN A 129 -21.08 -23.32 20.44
CA GLN A 129 -21.61 -22.95 21.74
C GLN A 129 -23.13 -22.73 21.68
N THR A 130 -23.64 -22.08 20.64
CA THR A 130 -25.08 -21.92 20.39
C THR A 130 -25.75 -23.28 20.15
N ARG A 131 -25.14 -24.16 19.35
CA ARG A 131 -25.68 -25.53 19.15
C ARG A 131 -25.73 -26.32 20.45
N ARG A 132 -24.71 -26.21 21.31
CA ARG A 132 -24.70 -26.86 22.62
C ARG A 132 -25.75 -26.28 23.58
N SER A 133 -25.98 -24.97 23.58
CA SER A 133 -26.99 -24.36 24.46
C SER A 133 -28.41 -24.70 24.02
N VAL A 134 -28.67 -24.83 22.71
CA VAL A 134 -29.97 -25.27 22.18
C VAL A 134 -30.26 -26.74 22.53
N LEU A 135 -29.24 -27.60 22.50
CA LEU A 135 -29.38 -29.02 22.89
C LEU A 135 -29.55 -29.25 24.39
N HIS A 136 -29.15 -28.28 25.22
CA HIS A 136 -29.35 -28.29 26.68
C HIS A 136 -30.49 -27.37 27.16
N ALA A 137 -31.26 -26.78 26.25
CA ALA A 137 -32.45 -26.05 26.63
C ALA A 137 -33.47 -27.05 27.21
N PRO A 138 -33.99 -26.85 28.42
CA PRO A 138 -35.05 -27.70 28.97
C PRO A 138 -36.23 -27.67 27.99
N GLN A 139 -36.68 -28.86 27.56
CA GLN A 139 -37.85 -28.96 26.69
C GLN A 139 -39.05 -28.30 27.41
N PRO A 140 -39.84 -27.45 26.73
CA PRO A 140 -41.04 -26.91 27.32
C PRO A 140 -41.99 -28.08 27.58
N SER A 141 -42.19 -28.40 28.86
CA SER A 141 -43.25 -29.28 29.33
C SER A 141 -44.57 -28.79 28.75
N HIS A 142 -45.25 -29.65 27.98
CA HIS A 142 -46.57 -29.36 27.43
C HIS A 142 -47.48 -28.78 28.52
N ILE A 143 -47.95 -27.55 28.28
CA ILE A 143 -49.06 -26.97 29.02
C ILE A 143 -50.32 -27.66 28.48
N ASP A 144 -50.95 -28.48 29.31
CA ASP A 144 -52.30 -29.00 29.06
C ASP A 144 -53.26 -27.80 29.03
N LEU A 145 -53.74 -27.45 27.84
CA LEU A 145 -54.88 -26.56 27.66
C LEU A 145 -56.14 -27.43 27.62
N GLN A 146 -56.76 -27.63 28.78
CA GLN A 146 -58.17 -28.02 28.84
C GLN A 146 -59.02 -26.80 28.49
N VAL A 147 -59.80 -26.91 27.42
CA VAL A 147 -60.93 -26.03 27.05
C VAL A 147 -62.18 -26.88 27.02
#